data_AF-A0A4Y7PNS8-F1
#
_entry.id   AF-A0A4Y7PNS8-F1
#
_cell.length_a   1.000
_cell.length_b   1.000
_cell.length_c   1.000
_cell.angle_alpha   90.00
_cell.angle_beta   90.00
_cell.angle_gamma   90.00
#
_symmetry.space_group_name_H-M   'P 1'
#
loop_
_entity.id
_entity.type
_entity.pdbx_description
1 polymer ?
#
loop_
_entity_poly.entity_id
_entity_poly.type
_entity_poly.pdbx_seq_one_letter_code
_entity_poly.pdbx_strand_id
1 'polypeptide(L)'
;MNRHTDLLRRLFDINFSKPSKIQERALPLLLRDPQTAKYMLSQSPTRMGKTAAFVLTMLSRVDALCVAPSRERACQIMAVVKSMDYIKRRILDVSEVKILVLDEAGNMLDEENFREQCVRIKNMLPRQHPTQIVLFSSTFPNHVRTLVSRFAPNANKVELKKG
;
A
#
# COMPACT_ATOMS: atom_id res chain seq x y z
N MET A 1 21.00 -4.98 -15.91
CA MET A 1 21.21 -4.93 -14.45
C MET A 1 19.88 -4.58 -13.80
N ASN A 2 19.38 -5.42 -12.89
CA ASN A 2 18.02 -5.29 -12.36
C ASN A 2 17.95 -4.12 -11.36
N ARG A 3 17.23 -3.05 -11.71
CA ARG A 3 17.10 -1.82 -10.88
C ARG A 3 16.65 -2.12 -9.44
N HIS A 4 15.92 -3.22 -9.24
CA HIS A 4 15.48 -3.66 -7.92
C HIS A 4 16.64 -4.16 -7.04
N THR A 5 17.66 -4.78 -7.64
CA THR A 5 18.84 -5.29 -6.92
C THR A 5 19.75 -4.15 -6.46
N ASP A 6 19.91 -3.11 -7.30
CA ASP A 6 20.71 -1.92 -6.95
C ASP A 6 20.05 -1.10 -5.85
N LEU A 7 18.72 -1.00 -5.84
CA LEU A 7 18.00 -0.30 -4.78
C LEU A 7 18.13 -1.02 -3.43
N LEU A 8 17.92 -2.34 -3.40
CA LEU A 8 18.09 -3.12 -2.16
C LEU A 8 19.52 -2.98 -1.62
N ARG A 9 20.52 -3.01 -2.51
CA ARG A 9 21.93 -2.81 -2.13
C ARG A 9 22.18 -1.41 -1.56
N ARG A 10 21.70 -0.35 -2.23
CA ARG A 10 21.81 1.04 -1.73
C ARG A 10 21.08 1.27 -0.41
N LEU A 11 19.99 0.56 -0.16
CA LEU A 11 19.28 0.60 1.12
C LEU A 11 20.11 -0.03 2.24
N PHE A 12 20.81 -1.14 1.99
CA PHE A 12 21.75 -1.71 2.95
C PHE A 12 22.93 -0.76 3.25
N ASP A 13 23.39 0.00 2.24
CA ASP A 13 24.53 0.92 2.38
C ASP A 13 24.24 2.16 3.25
N ILE A 14 22.96 2.53 3.46
CA ILE A 14 22.56 3.71 4.29
C ILE A 14 22.20 3.36 5.74
N ASN A 15 22.84 2.33 6.33
CA ASN A 15 22.56 1.83 7.69
C ASN A 15 21.12 1.35 7.91
N PHE A 16 20.43 0.91 6.86
CA PHE A 16 19.21 0.13 7.03
C PHE A 16 19.62 -1.24 7.57
N SER A 17 19.69 -1.34 8.91
CA SER A 17 19.93 -2.59 9.62
C SER A 17 19.00 -3.70 9.12
N LYS A 18 19.41 -4.97 9.32
CA LYS A 18 18.73 -6.18 8.86
C LYS A 18 17.20 -5.99 8.79
N PRO A 19 16.57 -6.14 7.61
CA PRO A 19 15.14 -5.89 7.43
C PRO A 19 14.33 -6.71 8.43
N SER A 20 13.24 -6.13 8.94
CA SER A 20 12.35 -6.87 9.83
C SER A 20 11.72 -8.06 9.11
N LYS A 21 11.25 -9.05 9.87
CA LYS A 21 10.61 -10.26 9.29
C LYS A 21 9.48 -9.95 8.29
N ILE A 22 8.77 -8.82 8.47
CA ILE A 22 7.71 -8.45 7.53
C ILE A 22 8.31 -7.84 6.26
N GLN A 23 9.37 -7.05 6.37
CA GLN A 23 10.08 -6.45 5.24
C GLN A 23 10.72 -7.53 4.38
N GLU A 24 11.40 -8.52 4.98
CA GLU A 24 12.02 -9.64 4.24
C GLU A 24 11.01 -10.39 3.37
N ARG A 25 9.77 -10.58 3.86
CA ARG A 25 8.71 -11.28 3.11
C ARG A 25 7.96 -10.37 2.14
N ALA A 26 7.79 -9.10 2.50
CA ALA A 26 7.06 -8.11 1.71
C ALA A 26 7.87 -7.62 0.51
N LEU A 27 9.14 -7.26 0.70
CA LEU A 27 9.97 -6.60 -0.32
C LEU A 27 10.04 -7.36 -1.65
N PRO A 28 10.24 -8.69 -1.69
CA PRO A 28 10.26 -9.43 -2.95
C PRO A 28 8.93 -9.32 -3.73
N LEU A 29 7.80 -9.25 -3.03
CA LEU A 29 6.47 -9.12 -3.65
C LEU A 29 6.16 -7.68 -4.07
N LEU A 30 6.62 -6.71 -3.29
CA LEU A 30 6.50 -5.28 -3.59
C LEU A 30 7.31 -4.89 -4.83
N LEU A 31 8.43 -5.58 -5.09
CA LEU A 31 9.29 -5.33 -6.23
C LEU A 31 8.87 -6.12 -7.49
N ARG A 32 7.90 -7.04 -7.40
CA ARG A 32 7.39 -7.78 -8.56
C ARG A 32 6.64 -6.88 -9.55
N ASP A 33 6.67 -7.29 -10.81
CA ASP A 33 5.92 -6.65 -11.89
C ASP A 33 4.42 -6.60 -11.55
N PRO A 34 3.78 -5.42 -11.54
CA PRO A 34 2.36 -5.27 -11.25
C PRO A 34 1.43 -6.04 -12.21
N GLN A 35 1.87 -6.44 -13.41
CA GLN A 35 1.12 -7.35 -14.30
C GLN A 35 0.93 -8.72 -13.67
N THR A 36 1.95 -9.21 -12.97
CA THR A 36 1.97 -10.55 -12.37
C THR A 36 1.60 -10.54 -10.89
N ALA A 37 1.80 -9.41 -10.20
CA ALA A 37 1.59 -9.25 -8.77
C ALA A 37 0.79 -7.98 -8.46
N LYS A 38 -0.37 -7.83 -9.10
CA LYS A 38 -1.22 -6.62 -8.99
C LYS A 38 -1.64 -6.31 -7.55
N TYR A 39 -1.97 -7.31 -6.75
CA TYR A 39 -2.46 -7.12 -5.39
C TYR A 39 -1.56 -7.78 -4.36
N MET A 40 -1.35 -7.08 -3.25
CA MET A 40 -0.63 -7.59 -2.09
C MET A 40 -1.37 -7.22 -0.81
N LEU A 41 -1.45 -8.18 0.12
CA LEU A 41 -1.99 -8.00 1.45
C LEU A 41 -0.90 -8.33 2.48
N SER A 42 -0.57 -7.37 3.33
CA SER A 42 0.42 -7.53 4.39
C SER A 42 -0.23 -7.32 5.75
N GLN A 43 -0.39 -8.41 6.50
CA GLN A 43 -0.91 -8.39 7.87
C GLN A 43 0.21 -8.68 8.88
N SER A 44 0.46 -7.73 9.78
CA SER A 44 1.39 -7.94 10.89
C SER A 44 1.07 -7.02 12.06
N PRO A 45 1.41 -7.37 13.31
CA PRO A 45 1.25 -6.49 14.46
C PRO A 45 1.83 -5.08 14.25
N THR A 46 1.29 -4.10 14.98
CA THR A 46 1.81 -2.73 15.01
C THR A 46 3.29 -2.73 15.38
N ARG A 47 4.07 -1.79 14.80
CA ARG A 47 5.53 -1.64 15.02
C ARG A 47 6.42 -2.76 14.47
N MET A 48 5.92 -3.62 13.58
CA MET A 48 6.72 -4.65 12.89
C MET A 48 7.51 -4.14 11.66
N GLY A 49 7.47 -2.85 11.36
CA GLY A 49 8.17 -2.27 10.20
C GLY A 49 7.37 -2.22 8.90
N LYS A 50 6.03 -2.33 8.95
CA LYS A 50 5.13 -2.11 7.79
C LYS A 50 5.32 -0.72 7.17
N THR A 51 5.44 0.32 7.99
CA THR A 51 5.70 1.70 7.55
C THR A 51 7.01 1.83 6.80
N ALA A 52 8.07 1.14 7.25
CA ALA A 52 9.35 1.11 6.56
C ALA A 52 9.28 0.29 5.26
N ALA A 53 8.60 -0.87 5.24
CA ALA A 53 8.34 -1.60 3.99
C ALA A 53 7.57 -0.74 2.97
N PHE A 54 6.59 0.02 3.47
CA PHE A 54 5.81 1.00 2.72
C PHE A 54 6.69 2.12 2.14
N VAL A 55 7.53 2.77 2.95
CA VAL A 55 8.43 3.84 2.49
C VAL A 55 9.45 3.30 1.47
N LEU A 56 10.02 2.12 1.68
CA LEU A 56 10.92 1.48 0.73
C LEU A 56 10.22 1.18 -0.60
N THR A 57 8.95 0.75 -0.55
CA THR A 57 8.13 0.54 -1.75
C THR A 57 7.97 1.84 -2.54
N MET A 58 7.63 2.92 -1.85
CA MET A 58 7.48 4.25 -2.46
C MET A 58 8.80 4.76 -3.03
N LEU A 59 9.91 4.63 -2.31
CA LEU A 59 11.23 5.06 -2.79
C LEU A 59 11.78 4.19 -3.93
N SER A 60 11.35 2.93 -4.03
CA SER A 60 11.73 2.03 -5.12
C SER A 60 11.08 2.37 -6.47
N ARG A 61 10.01 3.16 -6.46
CA ARG A 61 9.21 3.50 -7.64
C ARG A 61 8.95 5.00 -7.62
N VAL A 62 9.56 5.73 -8.55
CA VAL A 62 9.57 7.21 -8.59
C VAL A 62 8.16 7.84 -8.70
N ASP A 63 7.10 7.04 -8.94
CA ASP A 63 5.72 7.50 -9.16
C ASP A 63 4.71 6.74 -8.25
N ALA A 64 4.67 7.09 -6.96
CA ALA A 64 3.94 6.32 -5.94
C ALA A 64 2.94 7.17 -5.14
N LEU A 65 1.70 6.68 -4.96
CA LEU A 65 0.65 7.35 -4.19
C LEU A 65 0.34 6.59 -2.89
N CYS A 66 0.42 7.28 -1.76
CA CYS A 66 0.13 6.71 -0.45
C CYS A 66 -1.16 7.26 0.16
N VAL A 67 -1.94 6.37 0.75
CA VAL A 67 -3.04 6.72 1.64
C VAL A 67 -2.81 6.05 3.00
N ALA A 68 -2.61 6.84 4.05
CA ALA A 68 -2.39 6.36 5.42
C ALA A 68 -3.24 7.12 6.45
N PRO A 69 -3.87 6.44 7.43
CA PRO A 69 -4.56 7.09 8.54
C PRO A 69 -3.60 7.33 9.70
N SER A 70 -3.11 8.55 9.88
CA SER A 70 -2.36 8.93 11.08
C SER A 70 -3.29 9.32 12.24
N ARG A 71 -2.77 9.23 13.47
CA ARG A 71 -3.41 8.92 14.77
C ARG A 71 -4.60 9.75 15.29
N GLU A 72 -5.13 10.72 14.56
CA GLU A 72 -6.27 11.53 15.00
C GLU A 72 -7.38 11.51 13.96
N ARG A 73 -8.52 10.89 14.31
CA ARG A 73 -9.64 10.53 13.41
C ARG A 73 -10.22 11.70 12.58
N ALA A 74 -9.89 12.96 12.88
CA ALA A 74 -10.37 14.14 12.15
C ALA A 74 -9.46 14.59 10.98
N CYS A 75 -8.13 14.39 11.04
CA CYS A 75 -7.22 14.75 9.93
C CYS A 75 -7.24 13.73 8.77
N GLN A 76 -7.79 12.54 9.01
CA GLN A 76 -7.80 11.39 8.10
C GLN A 76 -8.73 11.58 6.90
N ILE A 77 -9.91 12.18 7.13
CA ILE A 77 -10.86 12.55 6.07
C ILE A 77 -10.22 13.58 5.14
N MET A 78 -9.44 14.52 5.68
CA MET A 78 -8.83 15.56 4.87
C MET A 78 -7.78 15.03 3.90
N ALA A 79 -6.96 14.04 4.25
CA ALA A 79 -5.93 13.54 3.31
C ALA A 79 -6.55 12.78 2.13
N VAL A 80 -7.51 11.89 2.37
CA VAL A 80 -8.18 11.10 1.33
C VAL A 80 -9.11 11.96 0.48
N VAL A 81 -9.93 12.82 1.13
CA VAL A 81 -10.83 13.74 0.43
C VAL A 81 -10.05 14.81 -0.34
N LYS A 82 -8.96 15.37 0.21
CA LYS A 82 -8.08 16.28 -0.56
C LYS A 82 -7.39 15.56 -1.71
N SER A 83 -6.95 14.31 -1.53
CA SER A 83 -6.37 13.55 -2.63
C SER A 83 -7.39 13.38 -3.76
N MET A 84 -8.64 13.02 -3.45
CA MET A 84 -9.70 12.93 -4.45
C MET A 84 -10.04 14.28 -5.10
N ASP A 85 -10.13 15.36 -4.32
CA ASP A 85 -10.41 16.70 -4.83
C ASP A 85 -9.26 17.20 -5.72
N TYR A 86 -8.00 16.97 -5.33
CA TYR A 86 -6.83 17.32 -6.13
C TYR A 86 -6.74 16.52 -7.42
N ILE A 87 -7.09 15.23 -7.41
CA ILE A 87 -7.18 14.41 -8.63
C ILE A 87 -8.26 14.99 -9.56
N LYS A 88 -9.46 15.25 -9.03
CA LYS A 88 -10.58 15.80 -9.82
C LYS A 88 -10.28 17.18 -10.40
N ARG A 89 -9.60 18.03 -9.63
CA ARG A 89 -9.16 19.38 -10.04
C ARG A 89 -7.91 19.36 -10.92
N ARG A 90 -7.37 18.18 -11.27
CA ARG A 90 -6.12 18.00 -12.03
C ARG A 90 -4.90 18.67 -11.37
N ILE A 91 -4.96 18.89 -10.07
CA ILE A 91 -3.83 19.37 -9.25
C ILE A 91 -2.86 18.23 -9.00
N LEU A 92 -3.39 17.02 -8.80
CA LEU A 92 -2.61 15.78 -8.71
C LEU A 92 -2.88 14.93 -9.94
N ASP A 93 -1.89 14.85 -10.83
CA ASP A 93 -1.94 13.89 -11.93
C ASP A 93 -1.59 12.49 -11.43
N VAL A 94 -2.48 11.53 -11.69
CA VAL A 94 -2.30 10.13 -11.31
C VAL A 94 -2.00 9.24 -12.52
N SER A 95 -1.86 9.82 -13.71
CA SER A 95 -1.63 9.13 -14.98
C SER A 95 -0.40 8.21 -14.96
N GLU A 96 0.61 8.52 -14.14
CA GLU A 96 1.86 7.76 -14.02
C GLU A 96 1.95 6.93 -12.73
N VAL A 97 0.90 6.88 -11.90
CA VAL A 97 0.93 6.20 -10.59
C VAL A 97 1.06 4.69 -10.75
N LYS A 98 2.22 4.14 -10.40
CA LYS A 98 2.55 2.71 -10.54
C LYS A 98 2.18 1.88 -9.32
N ILE A 99 1.95 2.53 -8.18
CA ILE A 99 1.58 1.85 -6.94
C ILE A 99 0.64 2.70 -6.06
N LEU A 100 -0.41 2.06 -5.56
CA LEU A 100 -1.29 2.56 -4.52
C LEU A 100 -1.07 1.74 -3.25
N VAL A 101 -0.83 2.42 -2.13
CA VAL A 101 -0.74 1.77 -0.82
C VAL A 101 -1.81 2.28 0.13
N LEU A 102 -2.49 1.35 0.79
CA LEU A 102 -3.44 1.62 1.89
C LEU A 102 -2.86 1.11 3.20
N ASP A 103 -2.56 2.01 4.13
CA ASP A 103 -2.17 1.64 5.50
C ASP A 103 -3.40 1.53 6.42
N GLU A 104 -3.34 0.65 7.41
CA GLU A 104 -4.50 0.27 8.25
C GLU A 104 -5.76 -0.06 7.43
N ALA A 105 -5.57 -0.74 6.29
CA ALA A 105 -6.61 -1.07 5.32
C ALA A 105 -7.79 -1.84 5.93
N GLY A 106 -7.56 -2.60 7.01
CA GLY A 106 -8.63 -3.27 7.74
C GLY A 106 -9.64 -2.27 8.31
N ASN A 107 -9.17 -1.19 8.93
CA ASN A 107 -10.03 -0.15 9.49
C ASN A 107 -10.68 0.70 8.39
N MET A 108 -9.90 1.06 7.35
CA MET A 108 -10.40 1.84 6.23
C MET A 108 -11.51 1.14 5.44
N LEU A 109 -11.43 -0.18 5.28
CA LEU A 109 -12.43 -0.95 4.56
C LEU A 109 -13.65 -1.32 5.41
N ASP A 110 -13.52 -1.30 6.73
CA ASP A 110 -14.63 -1.51 7.66
C ASP A 110 -15.57 -0.29 7.64
N GLU A 111 -15.01 0.91 7.73
CA GLU A 111 -15.77 2.16 7.70
C GLU A 111 -16.29 2.49 6.28
N GLU A 112 -17.61 2.66 6.16
CA GLU A 112 -18.28 2.83 4.86
C GLU A 112 -17.78 4.01 4.04
N ASN A 113 -17.70 5.19 4.67
CA ASN A 113 -17.23 6.40 4.01
C ASN A 113 -15.79 6.25 3.48
N PHE A 114 -14.91 5.62 4.25
CA PHE A 114 -13.53 5.40 3.84
C PHE A 114 -13.41 4.32 2.76
N ARG A 115 -14.22 3.26 2.85
CA ARG A 115 -14.28 2.20 1.84
C ARG A 115 -14.70 2.76 0.49
N GLU A 116 -15.75 3.58 0.43
CA GLU A 116 -16.18 4.21 -0.82
C GLU A 116 -15.08 5.07 -1.44
N GLN A 117 -14.38 5.85 -0.62
CA GLN A 117 -13.27 6.68 -1.07
C GLN A 117 -12.11 5.83 -1.60
N CYS A 118 -11.73 4.74 -0.92
CA CYS A 118 -10.70 3.82 -1.39
C CYS A 118 -11.07 3.20 -2.74
N VAL A 119 -12.33 2.80 -2.93
CA VAL A 119 -12.83 2.26 -4.20
C VAL A 119 -12.77 3.32 -5.30
N ARG A 120 -13.17 4.55 -5.01
CA ARG A 120 -13.12 5.66 -5.97
C ARG A 120 -11.69 5.98 -6.40
N ILE A 121 -10.75 6.09 -5.45
CA ILE A 121 -9.32 6.31 -5.75
C ILE A 121 -8.80 5.17 -6.62
N LYS A 122 -9.08 3.91 -6.26
CA LYS A 122 -8.69 2.74 -7.06
C LYS A 122 -9.22 2.82 -8.49
N ASN A 123 -10.45 3.30 -8.69
CA ASN A 123 -11.06 3.43 -10.01
C ASN A 123 -10.53 4.63 -10.82
N MET A 124 -9.88 5.59 -10.17
CA MET A 124 -9.20 6.73 -10.80
C MET A 124 -7.75 6.41 -11.21
N LEU A 125 -7.21 5.26 -10.78
CA LEU A 125 -5.88 4.81 -11.18
C LEU A 125 -5.78 4.61 -12.70
N PRO A 126 -4.59 4.81 -13.28
CA PRO A 126 -4.40 4.79 -14.73
C PRO A 126 -4.75 3.42 -15.31
N ARG A 127 -5.35 3.45 -16.51
CA ARG A 127 -5.68 2.23 -17.27
C ARG A 127 -4.61 1.89 -18.31
N GLN A 128 -3.80 2.87 -18.73
CA GLN A 128 -2.75 2.66 -19.72
C GLN A 128 -1.63 1.72 -19.23
N HIS A 129 -1.44 1.61 -17.91
CA HIS A 129 -0.47 0.68 -17.35
C HIS A 129 -0.98 0.01 -16.06
N PRO A 130 -0.45 -1.18 -15.75
CA PRO A 130 -0.69 -1.87 -14.50
C PRO A 130 -0.29 -1.02 -13.28
N THR A 131 -1.18 -0.91 -12.30
CA THR A 131 -0.89 -0.32 -10.98
C THR A 131 -0.93 -1.41 -9.92
N GLN A 132 0.11 -1.50 -9.09
CA GLN A 132 0.12 -2.41 -7.94
C GLN A 132 -0.65 -1.80 -6.78
N ILE A 133 -1.45 -2.60 -6.08
CA ILE A 133 -2.27 -2.17 -4.94
C ILE A 133 -1.87 -2.99 -3.73
N VAL A 134 -1.37 -2.31 -2.70
CA VAL A 134 -0.82 -2.93 -1.50
C VAL A 134 -1.64 -2.51 -0.28
N LEU A 135 -2.11 -3.49 0.48
CA LEU A 135 -2.90 -3.29 1.69
C LEU A 135 -2.05 -3.69 2.90
N PHE A 136 -1.70 -2.73 3.75
CA PHE A 136 -1.10 -2.98 5.05
C PHE A 136 -2.17 -2.89 6.13
N SER A 137 -2.21 -3.84 7.07
CA SER A 137 -3.09 -3.77 8.23
C SER A 137 -2.53 -4.53 9.42
N SER A 138 -2.90 -4.17 10.66
CA SER A 138 -2.62 -5.03 11.82
C SER A 138 -3.51 -6.25 11.86
N THR A 139 -4.77 -6.07 11.46
CA THR A 139 -5.83 -7.06 11.56
C THR A 139 -6.78 -6.93 10.38
N PHE A 140 -7.38 -8.05 9.99
CA PHE A 140 -8.55 -8.08 9.11
C PHE A 140 -9.64 -8.87 9.83
N PRO A 141 -10.55 -8.19 10.55
CA PRO A 141 -11.68 -8.85 11.21
C PRO A 141 -12.48 -9.70 10.23
N ASN A 142 -13.11 -10.77 10.71
CA ASN A 142 -13.79 -11.74 9.84
C ASN A 142 -14.88 -11.08 8.97
N HIS A 143 -15.61 -10.09 9.50
CA HIS A 143 -16.62 -9.35 8.74
C HIS A 143 -16.02 -8.50 7.60
N VAL A 144 -14.74 -8.10 7.70
CA VAL A 144 -14.05 -7.29 6.69
C VAL A 144 -13.36 -8.16 5.62
N ARG A 145 -13.10 -9.45 5.88
CA ARG A 145 -12.35 -10.32 4.95
C ARG A 145 -12.99 -10.45 3.57
N THR A 146 -14.31 -10.48 3.50
CA THR A 146 -15.04 -10.53 2.22
C THR A 146 -14.87 -9.22 1.44
N LEU A 147 -14.91 -8.08 2.13
CA LEU A 147 -14.68 -6.76 1.53
C LEU A 147 -13.26 -6.64 0.99
N VAL A 148 -12.27 -7.11 1.74
CA VAL A 148 -10.86 -7.16 1.34
C VAL A 148 -10.68 -8.03 0.09
N SER A 149 -11.29 -9.21 0.05
CA SER A 149 -11.19 -10.11 -1.11
C SER A 149 -11.82 -9.52 -2.37
N ARG A 150 -12.88 -8.71 -2.23
CA ARG A 150 -13.47 -7.95 -3.34
C ARG A 150 -12.60 -6.76 -3.77
N PHE A 151 -11.98 -6.08 -2.82
CA PHE A 151 -11.10 -4.94 -3.09
C PHE A 151 -9.78 -5.37 -3.73
N ALA A 152 -9.19 -6.47 -3.28
CA ALA A 152 -7.89 -6.98 -3.71
C ALA A 152 -7.99 -8.49 -4.04
N PRO A 153 -8.63 -8.86 -5.16
CA PRO A 153 -8.80 -10.26 -5.54
C PRO A 153 -7.45 -10.92 -5.84
N ASN A 154 -7.30 -12.18 -5.44
CA ASN A 154 -6.10 -12.99 -5.65
C ASN A 154 -4.81 -12.34 -5.10
N ALA A 155 -4.92 -11.51 -4.05
CA ALA A 155 -3.78 -10.84 -3.46
C ALA A 155 -2.74 -11.82 -2.92
N ASN A 156 -1.46 -11.53 -3.21
CA ASN A 156 -0.34 -12.20 -2.55
C ASN A 156 -0.37 -11.84 -1.06
N LYS A 157 -0.50 -12.84 -0.19
CA LYS A 157 -0.64 -12.62 1.25
C LYS A 157 0.69 -12.80 1.96
N VAL A 158 1.04 -11.81 2.78
CA VAL A 158 2.14 -11.86 3.73
C VAL A 158 1.56 -11.69 5.13
N GLU A 159 1.56 -12.76 5.91
CA GLU A 159 1.04 -12.73 7.29
C GLU A 159 2.15 -13.06 8.28
N LEU A 160 2.25 -12.25 9.33
CA LEU A 160 3.01 -12.56 10.54
C LEU A 160 2.05 -12.64 11.72
N LYS A 161 1.98 -13.81 12.34
CA LYS A 161 1.28 -14.00 13.61
C LYS A 161 2.17 -13.53 14.76
N LYS A 162 1.56 -13.05 15.85
CA LYS A 162 2.29 -12.95 17.12
C LYS A 162 2.67 -14.38 17.50
N GLY A 163 3.98 -14.63 17.63
CA GLY A 163 4.48 -15.83 18.30
C GLY A 163 4.22 -15.75 19.79
#